data_AF-B7QE42-F1
#
_entry.id   AF-B7QE42-F1
#
_cell.length_a   1.000
_cell.length_b   1.000
_cell.length_c   1.000
_cell.angle_alpha   90.00
_cell.angle_beta   90.00
_cell.angle_gamma   90.00
#
_symmetry.space_group_name_H-M   'P 1'
#
loop_
_entity.id
_entity.type
_entity.pdbx_description
1 polymer ?
#
loop_
_entity_poly.entity_id
_entity_poly.type
_entity_poly.pdbx_seq_one_letter_code
_entity_poly.pdbx_strand_id
1 'polypeptide(L)'
;MFMLTVPEQRLASVPPVTKPKLFDVIDGHVYFSPGVSMPLPKFNLALSAKSDSKCVIEGSKCLWTQEQLASRSVTGTACRNKPGSKAKREASPEKMEALRNLLGRYVALHPRANEVDVVRVAALGDLMTNYLTDCGRRVRKRLEQLAAKEATSV
;
A
#
# COMPACT_ATOMS: atom_id res chain seq x y z
N MET A 1 -31.19 -39.06 42.82
CA MET A 1 -31.23 -37.58 42.79
C MET A 1 -29.81 -37.09 42.54
N PHE A 2 -29.46 -36.71 41.31
CA PHE A 2 -28.38 -35.76 40.96
C PHE A 2 -28.54 -35.42 39.48
N MET A 3 -29.18 -34.28 39.18
CA MET A 3 -29.11 -33.65 37.86
C MET A 3 -27.96 -32.65 37.90
N LEU A 4 -26.92 -32.89 37.09
CA LEU A 4 -25.87 -31.91 36.86
C LEU A 4 -26.38 -30.92 35.80
N THR A 5 -26.76 -29.73 36.24
CA THR A 5 -27.04 -28.59 35.36
C THR A 5 -25.73 -28.09 34.77
N VAL A 6 -25.57 -28.21 33.46
CA VAL A 6 -24.48 -27.58 32.70
C VAL A 6 -24.68 -26.06 32.77
N PRO A 7 -23.69 -25.27 33.21
CA PRO A 7 -23.82 -23.82 33.21
C PRO A 7 -23.71 -23.32 31.76
N GLU A 8 -24.81 -22.73 31.30
CA GLU A 8 -24.93 -22.00 30.04
C GLU A 8 -23.84 -20.91 30.00
N GLN A 9 -22.77 -21.18 29.26
CA GLN A 9 -21.73 -20.20 29.01
C GLN A 9 -22.37 -19.04 28.26
N ARG A 10 -22.46 -17.89 28.93
CA ARG A 10 -22.77 -16.60 28.32
C ARG A 10 -21.85 -16.44 27.11
N LEU A 11 -22.41 -16.61 25.91
CA LEU A 11 -21.84 -16.04 24.71
C LEU A 11 -21.72 -14.54 24.96
N ALA A 12 -20.51 -14.10 25.25
CA ALA A 12 -20.16 -12.70 25.28
C ALA A 12 -20.74 -12.07 24.03
N SER A 13 -21.63 -11.09 24.21
CA SER A 13 -22.17 -10.29 23.13
C SER A 13 -20.98 -9.78 22.32
N VAL A 14 -20.75 -10.36 21.14
CA VAL A 14 -19.76 -9.86 20.19
C VAL A 14 -20.14 -8.40 19.97
N PRO A 15 -19.28 -7.43 20.35
CA PRO A 15 -19.61 -6.04 20.13
C PRO A 15 -19.91 -5.85 18.65
N PRO A 16 -20.92 -5.03 18.28
CA PRO A 16 -21.27 -4.82 16.89
C PRO A 16 -20.00 -4.44 16.13
N VAL A 17 -19.66 -5.17 15.07
CA VAL A 17 -18.49 -4.91 14.22
C VAL A 17 -18.65 -3.50 13.67
N THR A 18 -18.12 -2.53 14.41
CA THR A 18 -18.24 -1.13 14.08
C THR A 18 -17.22 -0.93 12.96
N LYS A 19 -17.70 -0.59 11.76
CA LYS A 19 -16.80 -0.34 10.63
C LYS A 19 -15.76 0.71 11.06
N PRO A 20 -14.45 0.43 10.95
CA PRO A 20 -13.43 1.39 11.36
C PRO A 20 -13.60 2.70 10.60
N LYS A 21 -13.55 3.83 11.29
CA LYS A 21 -13.52 5.15 10.65
C LYS A 21 -12.14 5.40 10.05
N LEU A 22 -12.08 6.41 9.18
CA LEU A 22 -10.82 6.80 8.56
C LEU A 22 -9.82 7.28 9.62
N PHE A 23 -8.66 6.63 9.63
CA PHE A 23 -7.55 6.78 10.58
C PHE A 23 -7.82 6.26 11.99
N ASP A 24 -8.86 5.45 12.20
CA ASP A 24 -9.02 4.73 13.47
C ASP A 24 -7.86 3.76 13.71
N VAL A 25 -7.44 3.67 14.97
CA VAL A 25 -6.42 2.72 15.43
C VAL A 25 -7.11 1.60 16.18
N ILE A 26 -7.01 0.37 15.66
CA ILE A 26 -7.58 -0.84 16.25
C ILE A 26 -6.48 -1.89 16.27
N ASP A 27 -6.23 -2.50 17.43
CA ASP A 27 -5.20 -3.53 17.64
C ASP A 27 -3.81 -3.15 17.09
N GLY A 28 -3.43 -1.87 17.23
CA GLY A 28 -2.13 -1.35 16.76
C GLY A 28 -2.04 -1.12 15.25
N HIS A 29 -3.16 -1.27 14.52
CA HIS A 29 -3.26 -0.99 13.09
C HIS A 29 -4.08 0.27 12.82
N VAL A 30 -3.61 1.11 11.90
CA VAL A 30 -4.35 2.28 11.40
C VAL A 30 -5.16 1.85 10.19
N TYR A 31 -6.46 2.08 10.22
CA TYR A 31 -7.36 1.86 9.09
C TYR A 31 -7.49 3.15 8.28
N PHE A 32 -7.21 3.10 6.98
CA PHE A 32 -7.18 4.30 6.14
C PHE A 32 -7.87 4.12 4.78
N SER A 33 -8.61 3.01 4.64
CA SER A 33 -9.64 2.75 3.64
C SER A 33 -10.43 1.50 4.11
N PRO A 34 -11.69 1.28 3.69
CA PRO A 34 -12.45 0.09 4.10
C PRO A 34 -11.68 -1.22 3.84
N GLY A 35 -11.43 -1.99 4.90
CA GLY A 35 -10.69 -3.25 4.81
C GLY A 35 -9.18 -3.11 4.57
N VAL A 36 -8.64 -1.89 4.57
CA VAL A 36 -7.21 -1.63 4.36
C VAL A 36 -6.63 -0.96 5.60
N SER A 37 -5.65 -1.63 6.21
CA SER A 37 -4.92 -1.13 7.36
C SER A 37 -3.42 -1.41 7.22
N MET A 38 -2.64 -0.72 8.05
CA MET A 38 -1.21 -1.01 8.22
C MET A 38 -0.81 -0.80 9.68
N PRO A 39 0.29 -1.43 10.16
CA PRO A 39 0.78 -1.21 11.50
C PRO A 39 1.04 0.27 11.78
N LEU A 40 0.63 0.76 12.94
CA LEU A 40 0.79 2.16 13.36
C LEU A 40 2.24 2.67 13.21
N PRO A 41 3.30 1.91 13.57
CA PRO A 41 4.68 2.37 13.37
C PRO A 41 5.02 2.61 11.89
N LYS A 42 4.48 1.80 10.97
CA LYS A 42 4.68 1.97 9.53
C LYS A 42 3.91 3.15 8.98
N PHE A 43 2.70 3.37 9.49
CA PHE A 43 1.89 4.56 9.16
C PHE A 43 2.63 5.85 9.56
N ASN A 44 3.13 5.92 10.79
CA ASN A 44 3.90 7.06 11.28
C ASN A 44 5.22 7.25 10.50
N LEU A 45 5.88 6.15 10.13
CA LEU A 45 7.07 6.21 9.27
C LEU A 45 6.74 6.83 7.90
N ALA A 46 5.63 6.43 7.28
CA ALA A 46 5.20 7.03 6.01
C ALA A 46 4.88 8.52 6.17
N LEU A 47 4.25 8.92 7.28
CA LEU A 47 3.94 10.33 7.57
C LEU A 47 5.18 11.18 7.85
N SER A 48 6.29 10.60 8.34
CA SER A 48 7.55 11.33 8.57
C SER A 48 8.44 11.43 7.33
N ALA A 49 7.94 11.05 6.15
CA ALA A 49 8.71 11.06 4.92
C ALA A 49 9.12 12.47 4.48
N LYS A 50 10.29 12.58 3.83
CA LYS A 50 10.84 13.85 3.34
C LYS A 50 10.11 14.42 2.11
N SER A 51 9.31 13.61 1.43
CA SER A 51 8.57 14.03 0.24
C SER A 51 7.35 13.13 -0.01
N ASP A 52 6.44 13.63 -0.84
CA ASP A 52 5.21 12.96 -1.28
C ASP A 52 5.54 11.60 -1.90
N SER A 53 6.55 11.56 -2.78
CA SER A 53 7.06 10.32 -3.37
C SER A 53 7.51 9.32 -2.30
N LYS A 54 8.27 9.78 -1.30
CA LYS A 54 8.74 8.90 -0.21
C LYS A 54 7.60 8.42 0.67
N CYS A 55 6.61 9.27 0.98
CA CYS A 55 5.40 8.88 1.70
C CYS A 55 4.66 7.76 0.96
N VAL A 56 4.42 7.95 -0.35
CA VAL A 56 3.75 6.96 -1.21
C VAL A 56 4.54 5.65 -1.29
N ILE A 57 5.86 5.72 -1.41
CA ILE A 57 6.74 4.54 -1.45
C ILE A 57 6.63 3.73 -0.15
N GLU A 58 6.75 4.37 1.02
CA GLU A 58 6.67 3.68 2.31
C GLU A 58 5.28 3.08 2.55
N GLY A 59 4.22 3.82 2.21
CA GLY A 59 2.85 3.28 2.25
C GLY A 59 2.67 2.08 1.33
N SER A 60 3.19 2.15 0.10
CA SER A 60 3.07 1.08 -0.89
C SER A 60 3.76 -0.21 -0.47
N LYS A 61 4.92 -0.13 0.18
CA LYS A 61 5.65 -1.30 0.70
C LYS A 61 4.87 -2.04 1.80
N CYS A 62 3.95 -1.36 2.48
CA CYS A 62 3.10 -1.98 3.49
C CYS A 62 1.89 -2.69 2.87
N LEU A 63 1.47 -2.25 1.68
CA LEU A 63 0.26 -2.74 1.01
C LEU A 63 0.53 -3.86 0.02
N TRP A 64 1.76 -3.97 -0.48
CA TRP A 64 2.14 -4.98 -1.46
C TRP A 64 3.52 -5.54 -1.18
N THR A 65 3.72 -6.80 -1.53
CA THR A 65 5.07 -7.39 -1.57
C THR A 65 5.89 -6.79 -2.70
N GLN A 66 7.21 -6.97 -2.65
CA GLN A 66 8.11 -6.47 -3.69
C GLN A 66 7.80 -7.06 -5.09
N GLU A 67 7.43 -8.34 -5.14
CA GLU A 67 7.06 -9.06 -6.36
C GLU A 67 5.74 -8.53 -6.92
N GLN A 68 4.77 -8.25 -6.03
CA GLN A 68 3.51 -7.63 -6.42
C GLN A 68 3.72 -6.22 -6.97
N LEU A 69 4.58 -5.42 -6.36
CA LEU A 69 4.91 -4.08 -6.86
C LEU A 69 5.59 -4.13 -8.23
N ALA A 70 6.54 -5.04 -8.44
CA ALA A 70 7.26 -5.16 -9.71
C ALA A 70 6.37 -5.60 -10.88
N SER A 71 5.35 -6.43 -10.60
CA SER A 71 4.43 -7.01 -11.57
C SER A 71 3.16 -6.19 -11.83
N ARG A 72 3.05 -5.00 -11.22
CA ARG A 72 1.88 -4.12 -11.36
C ARG A 72 2.15 -2.83 -12.15
N SER A 73 1.07 -2.23 -12.66
CA SER A 73 0.99 -0.84 -13.15
C SER A 73 -0.27 -0.18 -12.58
N VAL A 74 -0.35 1.15 -12.67
CA VAL A 74 -1.52 1.88 -12.14
C VAL A 74 -2.81 1.49 -12.88
N THR A 75 -2.76 1.38 -14.21
CA THR A 75 -3.93 1.17 -15.07
C THR A 75 -4.09 -0.27 -15.58
N GLY A 76 -3.11 -1.14 -15.35
CA GLY A 76 -3.07 -2.47 -15.96
C GLY A 76 -2.82 -2.49 -17.48
N THR A 77 -2.85 -1.34 -18.16
CA THR A 77 -2.74 -1.28 -19.62
C THR A 77 -1.30 -1.43 -20.11
N ALA A 78 -1.13 -2.03 -21.29
CA ALA A 78 0.15 -2.06 -21.99
C ALA A 78 0.55 -0.65 -22.46
N CYS A 79 1.85 -0.35 -22.44
CA CYS A 79 2.32 0.95 -22.89
C CYS A 79 2.17 1.08 -24.42
N ARG A 80 1.34 2.02 -24.86
CA ARG A 80 1.09 2.31 -26.29
C ARG A 80 2.36 2.75 -27.04
N ASN A 81 3.29 3.41 -26.35
CA ASN A 81 4.52 3.93 -26.94
C ASN A 81 5.65 2.88 -27.01
N LYS A 82 5.42 1.66 -26.54
CA LYS A 82 6.43 0.59 -26.53
C LYS A 82 5.87 -0.67 -27.16
N PRO A 83 6.07 -0.88 -28.47
CA PRO A 83 5.68 -2.11 -29.16
C PRO A 83 6.19 -3.35 -28.43
N GLY A 84 5.34 -4.36 -28.27
CA GLY A 84 5.67 -5.58 -27.52
C GLY A 84 5.64 -5.45 -25.99
N SER A 85 5.24 -4.29 -25.44
CA SER A 85 5.01 -4.16 -24.00
C SER A 85 3.86 -5.06 -23.56
N LYS A 86 4.13 -5.93 -22.59
CA LYS A 86 3.07 -6.73 -21.94
C LYS A 86 2.31 -5.87 -20.93
N ALA A 87 1.00 -6.05 -20.88
CA ALA A 87 0.16 -5.51 -19.82
C ALA A 87 0.61 -6.07 -18.46
N LYS A 88 0.57 -5.22 -17.42
CA LYS A 88 0.85 -5.62 -16.04
C LYS A 88 -0.46 -5.74 -15.28
N ARG A 89 -0.44 -6.34 -14.09
CA ARG A 89 -1.63 -6.33 -13.23
C ARG A 89 -1.93 -4.90 -12.78
N GLU A 90 -3.19 -4.50 -12.79
CA GLU A 90 -3.59 -3.20 -12.26
C GLU A 90 -3.32 -3.10 -10.75
N ALA A 91 -3.04 -1.92 -10.23
CA ALA A 91 -3.02 -1.68 -8.80
C ALA A 91 -4.46 -1.77 -8.26
N SER A 92 -4.67 -2.45 -7.12
CA SER A 92 -6.03 -2.61 -6.60
C SER A 92 -6.62 -1.23 -6.27
N PRO A 93 -7.83 -0.90 -6.77
CA PRO A 93 -8.47 0.39 -6.53
C PRO A 93 -8.59 0.71 -5.04
N GLU A 94 -8.91 -0.29 -4.22
CA GLU A 94 -9.09 -0.12 -2.77
C GLU A 94 -7.78 0.33 -2.09
N LYS A 95 -6.65 -0.24 -2.51
CA LYS A 95 -5.32 0.11 -2.00
C LYS A 95 -4.81 1.43 -2.57
N MET A 96 -5.17 1.77 -3.81
CA MET A 96 -4.89 3.08 -4.39
C MET A 96 -5.65 4.19 -3.65
N GLU A 97 -6.91 3.95 -3.29
CA GLU A 97 -7.69 4.86 -2.47
C GLU A 97 -7.10 4.99 -1.06
N ALA A 98 -6.63 3.89 -0.49
CA ALA A 98 -5.91 3.92 0.77
C ALA A 98 -4.64 4.80 0.67
N LEU A 99 -3.83 4.65 -0.39
CA LEU A 99 -2.69 5.53 -0.61
C LEU A 99 -3.08 7.00 -0.81
N ARG A 100 -4.21 7.28 -1.45
CA ARG A 100 -4.76 8.63 -1.58
C ARG A 100 -5.07 9.24 -0.22
N ASN A 101 -5.72 8.49 0.66
CA ASN A 101 -6.01 8.94 2.03
C ASN A 101 -4.75 9.15 2.85
N LEU A 102 -3.78 8.24 2.77
CA LEU A 102 -2.47 8.38 3.41
C LEU A 102 -1.75 9.65 2.93
N LEU A 103 -1.69 9.87 1.61
CA LEU A 103 -1.06 11.05 1.03
C LEU A 103 -1.81 12.32 1.42
N GLY A 104 -3.14 12.31 1.43
CA GLY A 104 -3.95 13.44 1.91
C GLY A 104 -3.63 13.79 3.36
N ARG A 105 -3.49 12.79 4.23
CA ARG A 105 -3.06 13.00 5.62
C ARG A 105 -1.64 13.56 5.71
N TYR A 106 -0.71 13.02 4.92
CA TYR A 106 0.67 13.52 4.87
C TYR A 106 0.75 14.98 4.43
N VAL A 107 0.07 15.33 3.34
CA VAL A 107 0.05 16.67 2.76
C VAL A 107 -0.50 17.69 3.77
N ALA A 108 -1.61 17.36 4.44
CA ALA A 108 -2.18 18.21 5.49
C ALA A 108 -1.24 18.44 6.69
N LEU A 109 -0.35 17.48 6.99
CA LEU A 109 0.66 17.61 8.04
C LEU A 109 1.93 18.34 7.58
N HIS A 110 2.12 18.49 6.27
CA HIS A 110 3.32 19.10 5.66
C HIS A 110 2.91 20.17 4.65
N PRO A 111 2.29 21.28 5.10
CA PRO A 111 1.87 22.35 4.21
C PRO A 111 3.09 22.97 3.52
N ARG A 112 2.91 23.34 2.25
CA ARG A 112 3.93 24.04 1.45
C ARG A 112 3.35 25.36 0.96
N ALA A 113 4.05 26.46 1.21
CA ALA A 113 3.55 27.81 0.94
C ALA A 113 3.11 28.04 -0.53
N ASN A 114 3.73 27.33 -1.48
CA ASN A 114 3.54 27.55 -2.92
C ASN A 114 2.81 26.40 -3.63
N GLU A 115 2.28 25.42 -2.89
CA GLU A 115 1.61 24.26 -3.49
C GLU A 115 0.22 24.06 -2.88
N VAL A 116 -0.74 23.67 -3.72
CA VAL A 116 -2.10 23.36 -3.28
C VAL A 116 -2.20 21.87 -2.94
N ASP A 117 -2.70 21.57 -1.75
CA ASP A 117 -2.80 20.20 -1.23
C ASP A 117 -3.53 19.23 -2.19
N VAL A 118 -4.61 19.69 -2.81
CA VAL A 118 -5.38 18.90 -3.78
C VAL A 118 -4.53 18.50 -4.99
N VAL A 119 -3.63 19.37 -5.45
CA VAL A 119 -2.73 19.10 -6.58
C VAL A 119 -1.71 18.03 -6.20
N ARG A 120 -1.14 18.14 -4.99
CA ARG A 120 -0.20 17.15 -4.46
C ARG A 120 -0.82 15.77 -4.33
N VAL A 121 -2.06 15.70 -3.85
CA VAL A 121 -2.82 14.43 -3.76
C VAL A 121 -3.19 13.89 -5.14
N ALA A 122 -3.56 14.77 -6.09
CA ALA A 122 -3.89 14.37 -7.46
C ALA A 122 -2.69 13.74 -8.20
N ALA A 123 -1.46 14.11 -7.84
CA ALA A 123 -0.22 13.55 -8.39
C ALA A 123 0.05 12.07 -8.01
N LEU A 124 -0.80 11.44 -7.17
CA LEU A 124 -0.62 10.05 -6.73
C LEU A 124 -0.42 9.07 -7.89
N GLY A 125 -1.17 9.23 -8.98
CA GLY A 125 -1.08 8.35 -10.15
C GLY A 125 0.32 8.37 -10.78
N ASP A 126 0.92 9.55 -10.88
CA ASP A 126 2.27 9.74 -11.43
C ASP A 126 3.34 9.21 -10.46
N LEU A 127 3.19 9.51 -9.17
CA LEU A 127 4.08 8.99 -8.13
C LEU A 127 4.11 7.46 -8.13
N MET A 128 2.95 6.82 -8.23
CA MET A 128 2.83 5.37 -8.29
C MET A 128 3.35 4.78 -9.61
N THR A 129 3.07 5.44 -10.74
CA THR A 129 3.58 5.01 -12.04
C THR A 129 5.11 4.98 -12.05
N ASN A 130 5.74 6.04 -11.52
CA ASN A 130 7.18 6.13 -11.40
C ASN A 130 7.74 5.05 -10.47
N TYR A 131 7.12 4.84 -9.31
CA TYR A 131 7.59 3.85 -8.34
C TYR A 131 7.48 2.41 -8.86
N LEU A 132 6.32 2.01 -9.41
CA LEU A 132 6.10 0.65 -9.94
C LEU A 132 7.01 0.36 -11.15
N THR A 133 7.30 1.39 -11.96
CA THR A 133 8.29 1.29 -13.05
C THR A 133 9.68 0.99 -12.50
N ASP A 134 10.09 1.70 -11.45
CA ASP A 134 11.38 1.48 -10.81
C ASP A 134 11.47 0.10 -10.12
N CYS A 135 10.41 -0.36 -9.46
CA CYS A 135 10.33 -1.72 -8.92
C CYS A 135 10.57 -2.78 -10.02
N GLY A 136 9.89 -2.64 -11.16
CA GLY A 136 10.08 -3.55 -12.30
C GLY A 136 11.50 -3.50 -12.88
N ARG A 137 12.12 -2.32 -12.91
CA ARG A 137 13.52 -2.14 -13.34
C ARG A 137 14.49 -2.85 -12.40
N ARG A 138 14.32 -2.70 -11.09
CA ARG A 138 15.19 -3.31 -10.07
C ARG A 138 15.13 -4.84 -10.10
N VAL A 139 13.93 -5.42 -10.23
CA VAL A 139 13.78 -6.88 -10.31
C VAL A 139 14.47 -7.43 -11.56
N ARG A 140 14.27 -6.80 -12.72
CA ARG A 140 14.94 -7.20 -13.96
C ARG A 140 16.46 -7.20 -13.82
N LYS A 141 17.02 -6.09 -13.32
CA LYS A 141 18.46 -5.95 -13.08
C LYS A 141 18.99 -7.04 -12.13
N ARG A 142 18.24 -7.37 -11.07
CA ARG A 142 18.62 -8.43 -10.13
C ARG A 142 18.66 -9.81 -10.80
N LEU A 143 17.68 -10.12 -11.65
CA LEU A 143 17.64 -11.38 -12.39
C LEU A 143 18.79 -11.49 -13.39
N GLU A 144 19.09 -10.43 -14.13
CA GLU A 144 20.25 -10.36 -15.04
C GLU A 144 21.56 -10.61 -14.30
N GLN A 145 21.72 -10.01 -13.10
CA GLN A 145 22.90 -10.22 -12.26
C GLN A 145 23.02 -11.64 -11.72
N LEU A 146 21.91 -12.30 -11.40
CA LEU A 146 21.91 -13.70 -10.95
C LEU A 146 22.29 -14.64 -12.09
N ALA A 147 21.71 -14.46 -13.28
CA ALA A 147 22.06 -15.24 -14.47
C ALA A 147 23.54 -15.07 -14.86
N ALA A 148 24.08 -13.85 -14.78
CA ALA A 148 25.50 -13.59 -15.04
C ALA A 148 26.42 -14.30 -14.03
N LYS A 149 26.03 -14.35 -12.75
CA LYS A 149 26.79 -15.07 -11.71
C LYS A 149 26.78 -16.58 -11.95
N GLU A 150 25.63 -17.14 -12.30
CA GLU A 150 25.51 -18.57 -12.66
C GLU A 150 26.38 -18.91 -13.87
N ALA A 151 26.39 -18.06 -14.90
CA ALA A 151 27.20 -18.25 -16.10
C ALA A 151 28.73 -18.12 -15.87
N THR A 152 29.15 -17.42 -14.81
CA THR A 152 30.58 -17.24 -14.46
C THR A 152 31.07 -18.28 -13.45
N SER A 153 30.17 -19.04 -12.84
CA SER A 153 30.48 -20.08 -11.85
C SER A 153 30.66 -21.47 -12.47
N VAL A 154 30.73 -21.56 -13.80
CA VAL A 154 30.95 -22.78 -14.60
C VAL A 154 32.36 -22.78 -15.17
#